data_AF-R7TDV0-F1
#
_entry.id   AF-R7TDV0-F1
#
_cell.length_a   1.000
_cell.length_b   1.000
_cell.length_c   1.000
_cell.angle_alpha   90.00
_cell.angle_beta   90.00
_cell.angle_gamma   90.00
#
_symmetry.space_group_name_H-M   'P 1'
#
loop_
_entity.id
_entity.type
_entity.pdbx_description
1 polymer ?
#
loop_
_entity_poly.entity_id
_entity_poly.type
_entity_poly.pdbx_seq_one_letter_code
_entity_poly.pdbx_strand_id
1 'polypeptide(L)'
;MCDKAKAVCKAEGIDSLQESAACSHRMTMHYSFDYAQQVHLPSNPVQPGPIFLLPRKTRLFGVCCEGLPQQVNFLIDEAHLILKGSNAVVLFLHHFFESYGLGETHTKFTPDWFFGLVKRTFRRHVVNSVSCLAAVVNASASCNEAAVVGTEDGHNNIPVMDWQGHFAGIGHDFHRIKPYQHFW
;
A
#
# COMPACT_ATOMS: atom_id res chain seq x y z
N MET A 1 22.12 4.23 1.03
CA MET A 1 21.41 3.32 1.96
C MET A 1 20.72 2.19 1.20
N CYS A 2 20.02 2.52 0.11
CA CYS A 2 19.49 1.57 -0.89
C CYS A 2 20.53 0.52 -1.35
N ASP A 3 21.80 0.93 -1.58
CA ASP A 3 22.86 0.01 -2.04
C ASP A 3 23.18 -1.11 -1.04
N LYS A 4 23.00 -0.87 0.27
CA LYS A 4 23.20 -1.89 1.30
C LYS A 4 22.09 -2.94 1.27
N ALA A 5 20.83 -2.52 1.11
CA ALA A 5 19.70 -3.44 1.00
C ALA A 5 19.82 -4.33 -0.25
N LYS A 6 20.23 -3.74 -1.40
CA LYS A 6 20.50 -4.48 -2.64
C LYS A 6 21.62 -5.51 -2.49
N ALA A 7 22.70 -5.13 -1.81
CA ALA A 7 23.82 -6.05 -1.54
C ALA A 7 23.38 -7.23 -0.65
N VAL A 8 22.54 -6.98 0.35
CA VAL A 8 21.96 -8.01 1.22
C VAL A 8 21.08 -8.97 0.42
N CYS A 9 20.15 -8.46 -0.41
CA CYS A 9 19.31 -9.32 -1.26
C CYS A 9 20.17 -10.24 -2.13
N LYS A 10 21.22 -9.68 -2.75
CA LYS A 10 22.13 -10.42 -3.61
C LYS A 10 22.92 -11.49 -2.86
N ALA A 11 23.33 -11.21 -1.62
CA ALA A 11 24.09 -12.16 -0.81
C ALA A 11 23.23 -13.33 -0.31
N GLU A 12 21.97 -13.06 0.03
CA GLU A 12 21.00 -14.05 0.50
C GLU A 12 20.29 -14.78 -0.65
N GLY A 13 20.56 -14.42 -1.91
CA GLY A 13 19.94 -15.03 -3.08
C GLY A 13 18.46 -14.69 -3.27
N ILE A 14 18.01 -13.56 -2.71
CA ILE A 14 16.63 -13.09 -2.80
C ILE A 14 16.49 -12.25 -4.08
N ASP A 15 15.59 -12.67 -4.96
CA ASP A 15 15.29 -12.02 -6.25
C ASP A 15 13.91 -11.36 -6.30
N SER A 16 13.00 -11.74 -5.40
CA SER A 16 11.60 -11.31 -5.38
C SER A 16 11.03 -11.27 -3.96
N LEU A 17 10.01 -10.44 -3.76
CA LEU A 17 9.17 -10.44 -2.58
C LEU A 17 8.35 -11.72 -2.54
N GLN A 18 8.22 -12.31 -1.36
CA GLN A 18 7.53 -13.56 -1.15
C GLN A 18 7.06 -13.64 0.30
N GLU A 19 6.10 -14.53 0.57
CA GLU A 19 5.66 -14.82 1.92
C GLU A 19 6.82 -15.47 2.71
N SER A 20 7.19 -14.83 3.83
CA SER A 20 8.21 -15.34 4.75
C SER A 20 7.75 -15.19 6.19
N ALA A 21 8.16 -16.11 7.07
CA ALA A 21 7.86 -15.99 8.48
C ALA A 21 8.48 -14.71 9.05
N ALA A 22 7.70 -13.96 9.84
CA ALA A 22 8.16 -12.71 10.43
C ALA A 22 9.46 -12.91 11.24
N CYS A 23 10.43 -12.01 11.04
CA CYS A 23 11.72 -12.04 11.73
C CYS A 23 12.55 -13.34 11.55
N SER A 24 12.33 -14.11 10.47
CA SER A 24 13.10 -15.33 10.17
C SER A 24 14.53 -15.06 9.67
N HIS A 25 14.76 -13.91 9.04
CA HIS A 25 16.03 -13.53 8.43
C HIS A 25 16.66 -12.36 9.15
N ARG A 26 17.89 -12.58 9.63
CA ARG A 26 18.63 -11.59 10.42
C ARG A 26 19.30 -10.54 9.53
N MET A 27 18.47 -9.75 8.87
CA MET A 27 18.86 -8.75 7.88
C MET A 27 18.19 -7.39 8.15
N THR A 28 18.67 -6.36 7.44
CA THR A 28 18.06 -5.02 7.47
C THR A 28 17.57 -4.65 6.09
N MET A 29 16.26 -4.47 5.96
CA MET A 29 15.65 -3.96 4.74
C MET A 29 15.21 -2.52 4.86
N HIS A 30 15.19 -1.86 3.71
CA HIS A 30 14.72 -0.50 3.58
C HIS A 30 13.49 -0.50 2.69
N TYR A 31 12.42 0.08 3.20
CA TYR A 31 11.16 0.22 2.49
C TYR A 31 10.82 1.69 2.37
N SER A 32 10.22 2.04 1.25
CA SER A 32 9.60 3.32 1.04
C SER A 32 8.10 3.12 0.88
N PHE A 33 7.31 4.02 1.42
CA PHE A 33 5.86 3.95 1.26
C PHE A 33 5.25 5.32 1.05
N ASP A 34 4.11 5.35 0.39
CA ASP A 34 3.32 6.55 0.21
C ASP A 34 1.84 6.25 0.14
N TYR A 35 1.04 7.22 0.57
CA TYR A 35 -0.40 7.17 0.54
C TYR A 35 -0.88 8.20 -0.48
N ALA A 36 -1.12 7.75 -1.71
CA ALA A 36 -1.53 8.64 -2.78
C ALA A 36 -2.94 9.17 -2.51
N GLN A 37 -3.07 10.49 -2.61
CA GLN A 37 -4.36 11.17 -2.54
C GLN A 37 -5.36 10.63 -3.57
N GLN A 38 -6.61 10.59 -3.12
CA GLN A 38 -7.79 10.04 -3.78
C GLN A 38 -7.88 10.37 -5.28
N VAL A 39 -7.99 9.32 -6.10
CA VAL A 39 -8.20 9.41 -7.55
C VAL A 39 -9.69 9.24 -7.84
N HIS A 40 -10.24 10.06 -8.73
CA HIS A 40 -11.62 9.96 -9.15
C HIS A 40 -11.71 9.18 -10.45
N LEU A 41 -12.43 8.08 -10.43
CA LEU A 41 -12.80 7.32 -11.61
C LEU A 41 -14.06 7.95 -12.23
N PRO A 42 -14.07 8.25 -13.54
CA PRO A 42 -15.28 8.69 -14.24
C PRO A 42 -16.44 7.68 -14.07
N SER A 43 -17.66 8.21 -13.96
CA SER A 43 -18.89 7.41 -13.90
C SER A 43 -19.05 6.59 -15.19
N ASN A 44 -19.33 5.30 -15.06
CA ASN A 44 -19.63 4.43 -16.19
C ASN A 44 -21.12 4.02 -16.16
N PRO A 45 -21.90 4.31 -17.23
CA PRO A 45 -23.32 3.96 -17.31
C PRO A 45 -23.59 2.46 -17.52
N VAL A 46 -22.59 1.59 -17.38
CA VAL A 46 -22.75 0.13 -17.36
C VAL A 46 -22.24 -0.45 -16.03
N GLN A 47 -21.82 0.41 -15.08
CA GLN A 47 -21.26 -0.06 -13.82
C GLN A 47 -22.35 -0.66 -12.91
N PRO A 48 -22.16 -1.86 -12.36
CA PRO A 48 -23.12 -2.47 -11.44
C PRO A 48 -23.28 -1.66 -10.15
N GLY A 49 -24.52 -1.58 -9.64
CA GLY A 49 -24.84 -1.02 -8.32
C GLY A 49 -25.36 0.43 -8.31
N PRO A 50 -25.78 0.93 -7.12
CA PRO A 50 -26.48 2.22 -6.97
C PRO A 50 -25.60 3.47 -7.19
N ILE A 51 -24.30 3.30 -7.48
CA ILE A 51 -23.30 4.37 -7.55
C ILE A 51 -23.09 4.90 -8.98
N PHE A 52 -23.86 4.40 -9.95
CA PHE A 52 -23.85 4.73 -11.38
C PHE A 52 -23.69 6.23 -11.74
N LEU A 53 -24.17 7.15 -10.88
CA LEU A 53 -24.22 8.59 -11.16
C LEU A 53 -23.10 9.41 -10.50
N LEU A 54 -22.25 8.82 -9.65
CA LEU A 54 -21.23 9.56 -8.91
C LEU A 54 -19.82 9.10 -9.30
N PRO A 55 -18.85 10.03 -9.47
CA PRO A 55 -17.45 9.66 -9.64
C PRO A 55 -16.98 8.78 -8.48
N ARG A 56 -16.51 7.56 -8.78
CA ARG A 56 -15.99 6.66 -7.75
C ARG A 56 -14.63 7.15 -7.30
N LYS A 57 -14.37 7.06 -6.02
CA LYS A 57 -13.12 7.48 -5.43
C LYS A 57 -12.31 6.24 -5.07
N THR A 58 -11.13 6.13 -5.65
CA THR A 58 -10.16 5.08 -5.32
C THR A 58 -8.96 5.69 -4.64
N ARG A 59 -8.41 4.99 -3.65
CA ARG A 59 -7.14 5.35 -3.01
C ARG A 59 -6.07 4.34 -3.39
N LEU A 60 -4.83 4.80 -3.32
CA LEU A 60 -3.65 4.02 -3.69
C LEU A 60 -2.66 4.10 -2.53
N PHE A 61 -2.24 2.94 -2.01
CA PHE A 61 -1.17 2.87 -1.03
C PHE A 61 -0.06 1.99 -1.58
N GLY A 62 1.16 2.52 -1.61
CA GLY A 62 2.29 1.90 -2.28
C GLY A 62 3.38 1.59 -1.25
N VAL A 63 3.95 0.39 -1.33
CA VAL A 63 5.12 -0.03 -0.56
C VAL A 63 6.16 -0.54 -1.55
N CYS A 64 7.32 0.10 -1.57
CA CYS A 64 8.46 -0.24 -2.42
C CYS A 64 9.57 -0.81 -1.54
N CYS A 65 10.11 -1.96 -1.93
CA CYS A 65 11.30 -2.53 -1.29
C CYS A 65 12.53 -1.93 -1.96
N GLU A 66 13.31 -1.10 -1.28
CA GLU A 66 14.50 -0.47 -1.90
C GLU A 66 15.61 -1.47 -2.23
N GLY A 67 15.57 -2.66 -1.63
CA GLY A 67 16.50 -3.76 -1.91
C GLY A 67 16.23 -4.47 -3.24
N LEU A 68 14.99 -4.42 -3.73
CA LEU A 68 14.52 -5.12 -4.92
C LEU A 68 13.85 -4.15 -5.89
N PRO A 69 13.81 -4.41 -7.20
CA PRO A 69 13.03 -3.58 -8.11
C PRO A 69 11.54 -3.96 -8.04
N GLN A 70 10.92 -3.89 -6.85
CA GLN A 70 9.53 -4.29 -6.62
C GLN A 70 8.77 -3.32 -5.72
N GLN A 71 7.58 -2.94 -6.18
CA GLN A 71 6.65 -2.03 -5.51
C GLN A 71 5.23 -2.59 -5.58
N VAL A 72 4.66 -2.89 -4.42
CA VAL A 72 3.27 -3.34 -4.27
C VAL A 72 2.38 -2.13 -4.06
N ASN A 73 1.30 -2.05 -4.84
CA ASN A 73 0.37 -0.94 -4.86
C ASN A 73 -1.03 -1.43 -4.53
N PHE A 74 -1.46 -1.20 -3.29
CA PHE A 74 -2.79 -1.54 -2.79
C PHE A 74 -3.85 -0.59 -3.36
N LEU A 75 -4.81 -1.14 -4.10
CA LEU A 75 -5.94 -0.44 -4.68
C LEU A 75 -7.14 -0.54 -3.76
N ILE A 76 -7.64 0.60 -3.31
CA ILE A 76 -8.64 0.68 -2.26
C ILE A 76 -9.86 1.41 -2.82
N ASP A 77 -10.98 0.70 -2.98
CA ASP A 77 -12.27 1.32 -3.29
C ASP A 77 -12.82 2.00 -2.03
N GLU A 78 -13.32 3.24 -2.16
CA GLU A 78 -13.94 3.97 -1.04
C GLU A 78 -15.16 3.23 -0.47
N ALA A 79 -15.86 2.43 -1.27
CA ALA A 79 -16.97 1.60 -0.79
C ALA A 79 -16.54 0.56 0.27
N HIS A 80 -15.26 0.17 0.29
CA HIS A 80 -14.70 -0.83 1.20
C HIS A 80 -13.81 -0.24 2.29
N LEU A 81 -13.70 1.09 2.33
CA LEU A 81 -12.86 1.81 3.30
C LEU A 81 -13.59 1.96 4.64
N ILE A 82 -13.50 0.92 5.48
CA ILE A 82 -13.98 0.96 6.87
C ILE A 82 -12.98 1.73 7.76
N LEU A 83 -11.69 1.73 7.40
CA LEU A 83 -10.61 2.35 8.19
C LEU A 83 -10.18 3.71 7.65
N LYS A 84 -9.83 4.67 8.52
CA LYS A 84 -9.32 6.00 8.13
C LYS A 84 -7.95 6.26 8.73
N GLY A 85 -7.13 7.04 8.02
CA GLY A 85 -5.84 7.53 8.51
C GLY A 85 -4.89 6.40 8.89
N SER A 86 -4.32 6.49 10.09
CA SER A 86 -3.28 5.59 10.59
C SER A 86 -3.70 4.12 10.63
N ASN A 87 -4.97 3.81 10.94
CA ASN A 87 -5.44 2.42 10.96
C ASN A 87 -5.33 1.75 9.59
N ALA A 88 -5.59 2.49 8.52
CA ALA A 88 -5.44 1.98 7.16
C ALA A 88 -3.96 1.74 6.82
N VAL A 89 -3.08 2.68 7.19
CA VAL A 89 -1.63 2.54 6.97
C VAL A 89 -1.06 1.33 7.71
N VAL A 90 -1.42 1.15 8.99
CA VAL A 90 -0.97 -0.01 9.79
C VAL A 90 -1.48 -1.31 9.18
N LEU A 91 -2.76 -1.35 8.75
CA LEU A 91 -3.32 -2.53 8.10
C LEU A 91 -2.54 -2.92 6.83
N PHE A 92 -2.31 -1.97 5.92
CA PHE A 92 -1.63 -2.27 4.65
C PHE A 92 -0.16 -2.63 4.84
N LEU A 93 0.54 -1.98 5.77
CA LEU A 93 1.92 -2.37 6.10
C LEU A 93 1.95 -3.76 6.73
N HIS A 94 1.04 -4.06 7.66
CA HIS A 94 0.96 -5.39 8.27
C HIS A 94 0.74 -6.47 7.22
N HIS A 95 -0.27 -6.29 6.37
CA HIS A 95 -0.57 -7.23 5.30
C HIS A 95 0.57 -7.33 4.26
N PHE A 96 1.27 -6.22 3.99
CA PHE A 96 2.47 -6.24 3.16
C PHE A 96 3.54 -7.16 3.74
N PHE A 97 3.87 -7.04 5.04
CA PHE A 97 4.88 -7.92 5.64
C PHE A 97 4.44 -9.36 5.77
N GLU A 98 3.14 -9.61 5.94
CA GLU A 98 2.59 -10.97 5.96
C GLU A 98 2.68 -11.64 4.59
N SER A 99 2.37 -10.92 3.51
CA SER A 99 2.25 -11.52 2.17
C SER A 99 3.50 -11.37 1.31
N TYR A 100 4.30 -10.34 1.55
CA TYR A 100 5.43 -9.92 0.71
C TYR A 100 6.73 -9.71 1.51
N GLY A 101 6.69 -9.85 2.83
CA GLY A 101 7.84 -9.58 3.69
C GLY A 101 8.95 -10.62 3.53
N LEU A 102 10.20 -10.17 3.54
CA LEU A 102 11.38 -11.04 3.37
C LEU A 102 11.85 -11.66 4.70
N GLY A 103 11.00 -11.63 5.72
CA GLY A 103 11.29 -12.14 7.06
C GLY A 103 12.35 -11.33 7.81
N GLU A 104 12.64 -10.10 7.40
CA GLU A 104 13.67 -9.27 8.02
C GLU A 104 13.41 -8.98 9.50
N THR A 105 14.47 -8.96 10.30
CA THR A 105 14.42 -8.57 11.71
C THR A 105 14.47 -7.05 11.91
N HIS A 106 14.93 -6.29 10.90
CA HIS A 106 15.07 -4.85 10.98
C HIS A 106 14.56 -4.17 9.71
N THR A 107 13.61 -3.25 9.89
CA THR A 107 13.05 -2.43 8.80
C THR A 107 13.39 -0.97 9.00
N LYS A 108 13.70 -0.27 7.91
CA LYS A 108 13.75 1.19 7.86
C LYS A 108 12.67 1.68 6.91
N PHE A 109 12.02 2.78 7.26
CA PHE A 109 10.99 3.39 6.43
C PHE A 109 11.38 4.80 6.01
N THR A 110 11.15 5.10 4.73
CA THR A 110 11.21 6.46 4.21
C THR A 110 9.91 6.81 3.50
N PRO A 111 9.29 7.97 3.79
CA PRO A 111 8.20 8.46 2.96
C PRO A 111 8.78 8.89 1.60
N ASP A 112 8.21 8.42 0.49
CA ASP A 112 8.70 8.80 -0.84
C ASP A 112 7.59 8.76 -1.91
N TRP A 113 7.58 9.74 -2.81
CA TRP A 113 6.55 9.95 -3.82
C TRP A 113 6.73 9.00 -5.03
N PHE A 114 6.49 7.71 -4.82
CA PHE A 114 6.66 6.67 -5.85
C PHE A 114 5.54 6.63 -6.93
N PHE A 115 4.48 7.44 -6.78
CA PHE A 115 3.33 7.40 -7.71
C PHE A 115 3.48 8.26 -8.97
N GLY A 116 4.64 8.86 -9.24
CA GLY A 116 4.83 9.74 -10.39
C GLY A 116 4.49 9.06 -11.72
N LEU A 117 4.99 7.84 -11.94
CA LEU A 117 4.73 7.05 -13.15
C LEU A 117 3.27 6.58 -13.22
N VAL A 118 2.73 6.07 -12.12
CA VAL A 118 1.31 5.67 -12.03
C VAL A 118 0.39 6.84 -12.38
N LYS A 119 0.61 8.02 -11.79
CA LYS A 119 -0.16 9.24 -12.07
C LYS A 119 -0.06 9.66 -13.54
N ARG A 120 1.12 9.54 -14.16
CA ARG A 120 1.32 9.87 -15.58
C ARG A 120 0.57 8.91 -16.49
N THR A 121 0.64 7.61 -16.21
CA THR A 121 -0.06 6.57 -17.00
C THR A 121 -1.57 6.68 -16.82
N PHE A 122 -2.03 6.88 -15.58
CA PHE A 122 -3.45 7.10 -15.28
C PHE A 122 -4.06 8.26 -16.08
N ARG A 123 -3.38 9.42 -16.17
CA ARG A 123 -3.85 10.58 -16.94
C ARG A 123 -4.01 10.32 -18.45
N ARG A 124 -3.45 9.22 -18.97
CA ARG A 124 -3.51 8.83 -20.38
C ARG A 124 -4.53 7.73 -20.65
N HIS A 125 -5.17 7.18 -19.62
CA HIS A 125 -6.12 6.07 -19.74
C HIS A 125 -7.48 6.48 -19.19
N VAL A 126 -8.55 5.98 -19.80
CA VAL A 126 -9.89 6.06 -19.22
C VAL A 126 -10.03 4.89 -18.26
N VAL A 127 -9.98 5.18 -16.96
CA VAL A 127 -10.07 4.15 -15.91
C VAL A 127 -11.44 4.23 -15.25
N ASN A 128 -12.26 3.21 -15.44
CA ASN A 128 -13.66 3.18 -14.97
C ASN A 128 -13.95 2.09 -13.93
N SER A 129 -12.94 1.32 -13.55
CA SER A 129 -13.05 0.17 -12.64
C SER A 129 -11.76 -0.05 -11.88
N VAL A 130 -11.84 -0.78 -10.76
CA VAL A 130 -10.65 -1.15 -9.97
C VAL A 130 -9.74 -2.10 -10.76
N SER A 131 -10.30 -2.97 -11.59
CA SER A 131 -9.55 -3.86 -12.49
C SER A 131 -8.79 -3.08 -13.57
N CYS A 132 -9.42 -2.06 -14.16
CA CYS A 132 -8.74 -1.16 -15.10
C CYS A 132 -7.61 -0.39 -14.40
N LEU A 133 -7.82 0.04 -13.15
CA LEU A 133 -6.78 0.70 -12.36
C LEU A 133 -5.60 -0.23 -12.09
N ALA A 134 -5.85 -1.50 -11.78
CA ALA A 134 -4.81 -2.52 -11.62
C ALA A 134 -3.98 -2.71 -12.90
N ALA A 135 -4.63 -2.76 -14.05
CA ALA A 135 -3.95 -2.84 -15.33
C ALA A 135 -3.05 -1.61 -15.58
N VAL A 136 -3.53 -0.41 -15.26
CA VAL A 136 -2.74 0.84 -15.36
C VAL A 136 -1.53 0.83 -14.43
N VAL A 137 -1.69 0.35 -13.20
CA VAL A 137 -0.59 0.25 -12.22
C VAL A 137 0.46 -0.74 -12.70
N ASN A 138 0.06 -1.95 -13.08
CA ASN A 138 0.99 -2.98 -13.58
C ASN A 138 1.71 -2.53 -14.87
N ALA A 139 1.03 -1.79 -15.75
CA ALA A 139 1.62 -1.27 -16.98
C ALA A 139 2.51 -0.02 -16.79
N SER A 140 2.44 0.63 -15.61
CA SER A 140 3.11 1.91 -15.40
C SER A 140 4.62 1.79 -15.17
N ALA A 141 5.08 0.67 -14.61
CA ALA A 141 6.49 0.33 -14.46
C ALA A 141 6.65 -1.18 -14.26
N SER A 142 7.77 -1.76 -14.71
CA SER A 142 8.04 -3.20 -14.57
C SER A 142 8.19 -3.68 -13.12
N CYS A 143 8.45 -2.76 -12.20
CA CYS A 143 8.55 -3.04 -10.77
C CYS A 143 7.21 -3.01 -10.05
N ASN A 144 6.13 -2.58 -10.71
CA ASN A 144 4.84 -2.41 -10.05
C ASN A 144 4.02 -3.69 -10.07
N GLU A 145 3.48 -4.01 -8.90
CA GLU A 145 2.46 -5.02 -8.69
C GLU A 145 1.22 -4.37 -8.06
N ALA A 146 0.04 -4.60 -8.64
CA ALA A 146 -1.23 -4.11 -8.12
C ALA A 146 -1.89 -5.14 -7.21
N ALA A 147 -2.18 -4.77 -5.97
CA ALA A 147 -2.90 -5.59 -4.99
C ALA A 147 -4.30 -5.02 -4.77
N VAL A 148 -5.34 -5.75 -5.19
CA VAL A 148 -6.74 -5.29 -5.05
C VAL A 148 -7.25 -5.62 -3.64
N VAL A 149 -7.55 -4.59 -2.85
CA VAL A 149 -8.03 -4.74 -1.47
C VAL A 149 -9.51 -5.09 -1.42
N GLY A 150 -10.31 -4.43 -2.25
CA GLY A 150 -11.75 -4.65 -2.33
C GLY A 150 -12.21 -4.67 -3.79
N THR A 151 -13.13 -5.57 -4.10
CA THR A 151 -13.71 -5.69 -5.45
C THR A 151 -15.09 -5.04 -5.51
N GLU A 152 -15.52 -4.65 -6.71
CA GLU A 152 -16.79 -3.95 -6.92
C GLU A 152 -18.02 -4.72 -6.43
N ASP A 153 -17.90 -6.05 -6.29
CA ASP A 153 -18.96 -6.96 -5.82
C ASP A 153 -19.11 -7.01 -4.28
N GLY A 154 -18.37 -6.17 -3.54
CA GLY A 154 -18.46 -6.13 -2.08
C GLY A 154 -17.48 -7.07 -1.36
N HIS A 155 -16.71 -7.89 -2.09
CA HIS A 155 -15.72 -8.77 -1.48
C HIS A 155 -14.49 -7.99 -1.02
N ASN A 156 -14.11 -8.19 0.25
CA ASN A 156 -12.90 -7.62 0.84
C ASN A 156 -11.82 -8.71 0.92
N ASN A 157 -10.70 -8.49 0.25
CA ASN A 157 -9.59 -9.44 0.16
C ASN A 157 -8.67 -9.35 1.37
N ILE A 158 -8.68 -8.22 2.11
CA ILE A 158 -7.81 -8.01 3.27
C ILE A 158 -8.67 -7.88 4.53
N PRO A 159 -8.53 -8.79 5.51
CA PRO A 159 -9.31 -8.72 6.74
C PRO A 159 -8.99 -7.44 7.51
N VAL A 160 -10.03 -6.70 7.88
CA VAL A 160 -9.89 -5.47 8.67
C VAL A 160 -9.66 -5.83 10.14
N MET A 161 -8.55 -5.36 10.70
CA MET A 161 -8.17 -5.59 12.10
C MET A 161 -8.57 -4.40 12.99
N ASP A 162 -9.02 -4.69 14.22
CA ASP A 162 -9.25 -3.67 15.24
C ASP A 162 -7.94 -3.31 15.95
N TRP A 163 -7.14 -2.47 15.28
CA TRP A 163 -5.88 -1.97 15.82
C TRP A 163 -6.07 -1.12 17.07
N GLN A 164 -7.20 -0.41 17.20
CA GLN A 164 -7.47 0.39 18.39
C GLN A 164 -7.66 -0.50 19.62
N GLY A 165 -8.50 -1.54 19.50
CA GLY A 165 -8.66 -2.55 20.53
C GLY A 165 -7.34 -3.27 20.85
N HIS A 166 -6.57 -3.63 19.81
CA HIS A 166 -5.27 -4.30 19.98
C HIS A 166 -4.27 -3.45 20.79
N PHE A 167 -4.17 -2.15 20.51
CA PHE A 167 -3.23 -1.26 21.19
C PHE A 167 -3.77 -0.59 22.46
N ALA A 168 -5.06 -0.72 22.78
CA ALA A 168 -5.68 -0.04 23.92
C ALA A 168 -5.00 -0.34 25.28
N GLY A 169 -4.44 -1.55 25.44
CA GLY A 169 -3.73 -1.95 26.67
C GLY A 169 -2.22 -1.70 26.65
N ILE A 170 -1.66 -1.25 25.53
CA ILE A 170 -0.21 -1.10 25.31
C ILE A 170 0.15 0.39 25.16
N GLY A 171 -0.69 1.15 24.46
CA GLY A 171 -0.47 2.55 24.16
C GLY A 171 -0.77 3.46 25.36
N HIS A 172 -0.01 4.54 25.47
CA HIS A 172 -0.33 5.65 26.37
C HIS A 172 -0.73 6.87 25.54
N ASP A 173 -1.75 7.59 26.03
CA ASP A 173 -2.20 8.82 25.39
C ASP A 173 -1.09 9.87 25.40
N PHE A 174 -0.66 10.24 24.19
CA PHE A 174 0.35 11.28 24.02
C PHE A 174 -0.32 12.65 24.00
N HIS A 175 -0.36 13.27 25.18
CA HIS A 175 -1.03 14.54 25.38
C HIS A 175 -0.22 15.68 24.75
N ARG A 176 -0.94 16.67 24.19
CA ARG A 176 -0.35 17.89 23.61
C ARG A 176 0.64 17.60 22.46
N ILE A 177 0.22 16.87 21.44
CA ILE A 177 1.02 16.58 20.23
C ILE A 177 1.45 17.86 19.47
N LYS A 178 0.57 18.87 19.39
CA LYS A 178 0.79 20.10 18.60
C LYS A 178 2.09 20.88 18.88
N PRO A 179 2.57 21.03 20.13
CA PRO A 179 3.86 21.66 20.40
C PRO A 179 5.10 20.86 19.98
N TYR A 180 4.98 19.58 19.61
CA TYR A 180 6.12 18.79 19.17
C TYR A 180 6.39 19.02 17.69
N GLN A 181 7.57 19.55 17.36
CA GLN A 181 7.97 19.97 16.01
C GLN A 181 7.95 18.85 14.93
N HIS A 182 7.77 17.60 15.33
CA HIS A 182 7.77 16.44 14.45
C HIS A 182 6.36 15.92 14.08
N PHE A 183 5.31 16.50 14.66
CA PHE A 183 3.92 16.11 14.44
C PHE A 183 3.10 17.34 14.02
N TRP A 184 3.34 17.80 12.79
CA TRP A 184 2.58 18.89 12.16
C TRP A 184 1.45 18.35 11.29
#